data_AF-A0A7S3I6F0-F1
#
_entry.id   AF-A0A7S3I6F0-F1
#
_cell.length_a   1.000
_cell.length_b   1.000
_cell.length_c   1.000
_cell.angle_alpha   90.00
_cell.angle_beta   90.00
_cell.angle_gamma   90.00
#
_symmetry.space_group_name_H-M   'P 1'
#
loop_
_entity.id
_entity.type
_entity.pdbx_description
1 polymer ?
#
loop_
_entity_poly.entity_id
_entity_poly.type
_entity_poly.pdbx_seq_one_letter_code
_entity_poly.pdbx_strand_id
1 'polypeptide(L)'
;MKVVDTLEKYQQRVVNTKSESGKEFVQFKRQLYQMYEVQNRSIDEHEQFSSKLERQNIKWLYQANMDFIGEMQRVNTLDSLTDHGSLKGSIFRAKMMSARRVRGLGGFGLAGMLYANFGALAMMMGPTVPTLSMVGSIMYGIKAFADTESISRIDYITEGEFAGQMRVTVQRTALSSYSIVAHPKSTRAVCAVGADDLGEDDAEGNILHVEEYFDESSGQTMRHGMFTLPADAFRDKTTCEWIMAAKDEGSSETDKLFNDYIAQRHQ
;
A
#
# COMPACT_ATOMS: atom_id res chain seq x y z
N MET A 1 11.39 4.94 -53.26
CA MET A 1 11.92 3.62 -53.69
C MET A 1 13.15 3.13 -52.92
N LYS A 2 14.16 3.95 -52.57
CA LYS A 2 15.40 3.46 -51.91
C LYS A 2 15.23 2.88 -50.49
N VAL A 3 14.23 3.34 -49.72
CA VAL A 3 13.95 2.86 -48.33
C VAL A 3 13.22 1.51 -48.30
N VAL A 4 12.33 1.27 -49.26
CA VAL A 4 11.57 0.02 -49.43
C VAL A 4 12.51 -1.16 -49.71
N ASP A 5 13.44 -0.95 -50.63
CA ASP A 5 14.42 -1.95 -51.06
C ASP A 5 15.45 -2.28 -49.96
N THR A 6 15.74 -1.34 -49.06
CA THR A 6 16.60 -1.57 -47.89
C THR A 6 15.89 -2.35 -46.78
N LEU A 7 14.60 -2.07 -46.52
CA LEU A 7 13.82 -2.81 -45.52
C LEU A 7 13.55 -4.27 -45.95
N GLU A 8 13.36 -4.53 -47.24
CA GLU A 8 13.23 -5.88 -47.78
C GLU A 8 14.53 -6.68 -47.67
N LYS A 9 15.67 -6.07 -48.00
CA LYS A 9 16.99 -6.69 -47.84
C LYS A 9 17.33 -6.95 -46.37
N TYR A 10 16.89 -6.07 -45.45
CA TYR A 10 17.06 -6.26 -44.01
C TYR A 10 16.20 -7.40 -43.47
N GLN A 11 14.94 -7.49 -43.88
CA GLN A 11 14.03 -8.58 -43.51
C GLN A 11 14.57 -9.95 -43.94
N GLN A 12 15.10 -10.05 -45.17
CA GLN A 12 15.61 -11.30 -45.72
C GLN A 12 16.90 -11.79 -45.04
N ARG A 13 17.68 -10.88 -44.43
CA ARG A 13 19.01 -11.21 -43.88
C ARG A 13 19.03 -11.37 -42.36
N VAL A 14 18.16 -10.66 -41.62
CA VAL A 14 18.34 -10.47 -40.18
C VAL A 14 17.08 -10.82 -39.36
N VAL A 15 15.89 -10.71 -39.95
CA VAL A 15 14.63 -10.78 -39.17
C VAL A 15 14.05 -12.20 -39.18
N ASN A 16 14.01 -12.83 -38.00
CA ASN A 16 13.28 -14.08 -37.82
C ASN A 16 11.77 -13.81 -37.72
N THR A 17 11.04 -14.05 -38.81
CA THR A 17 9.60 -13.77 -38.94
C THR A 17 8.69 -14.57 -38.00
N LYS A 18 9.23 -15.59 -37.31
CA LYS A 18 8.48 -16.37 -36.30
C LYS A 18 8.59 -15.80 -34.88
N SER A 19 9.56 -14.92 -34.62
CA SER A 19 9.74 -14.24 -33.31
C SER A 19 8.75 -13.09 -33.12
N GLU A 20 8.45 -12.72 -31.87
CA GLU A 20 7.55 -11.62 -31.53
C GLU A 20 8.06 -10.27 -32.08
N SER A 21 9.34 -9.98 -31.87
CA SER A 21 10.05 -8.84 -32.48
C SER A 21 10.02 -8.86 -34.02
N GLY A 22 10.00 -10.06 -34.63
CA GLY A 22 9.87 -10.20 -36.09
C GLY A 22 8.47 -9.86 -36.59
N LYS A 23 7.42 -10.17 -35.82
CA LYS A 23 6.04 -9.80 -36.14
C LYS A 23 5.83 -8.28 -36.03
N GLU A 24 6.39 -7.66 -35.00
CA GLU A 24 6.39 -6.20 -34.83
C GLU A 24 7.10 -5.49 -35.99
N PHE A 25 8.26 -6.00 -36.42
CA PHE A 25 8.98 -5.44 -37.57
C PHE A 25 8.17 -5.52 -38.88
N VAL A 26 7.44 -6.63 -39.10
CA VAL A 26 6.57 -6.78 -40.26
C VAL A 26 5.37 -5.83 -40.21
N GLN A 27 4.79 -5.62 -39.02
CA GLN A 27 3.70 -4.67 -38.81
C GLN A 27 4.15 -3.22 -39.04
N PHE A 28 5.33 -2.86 -38.53
CA PHE A 28 5.98 -1.57 -38.78
C PHE A 28 6.22 -1.35 -40.28
N LYS A 29 6.82 -2.32 -40.98
CA LYS A 29 7.05 -2.26 -42.43
C LYS A 29 5.75 -2.02 -43.20
N ARG A 30 4.67 -2.72 -42.82
CA ARG A 30 3.34 -2.55 -43.44
C ARG A 30 2.76 -1.16 -43.23
N GLN A 31 2.86 -0.60 -42.02
CA GLN A 31 2.43 0.77 -41.72
C GLN A 31 3.24 1.81 -42.49
N LEU A 32 4.56 1.59 -42.62
CA LEU A 32 5.46 2.46 -43.37
C LEU A 32 5.14 2.48 -44.86
N TYR A 33 4.83 1.31 -45.43
CA TYR A 33 4.38 1.20 -46.82
C TYR A 33 3.01 1.89 -47.03
N GLN A 34 2.10 1.74 -46.07
CA GLN A 34 0.81 2.43 -46.11
C GLN A 34 0.96 3.95 -46.06
N MET A 35 1.93 4.49 -45.31
CA MET A 35 2.25 5.93 -45.30
C MET A 35 2.87 6.42 -46.61
N TYR A 36 3.75 5.62 -47.24
CA TYR A 36 4.36 6.00 -48.53
C TYR A 36 3.35 6.00 -49.68
N GLU A 37 2.36 5.11 -49.67
CA GLU A 37 1.26 5.14 -50.65
C GLU A 37 0.39 6.41 -50.56
N VAL A 38 0.47 7.16 -49.45
CA VAL A 38 -0.31 8.40 -49.27
C VAL A 38 0.32 9.60 -50.00
N GLN A 39 1.61 9.58 -50.34
CA GLN A 39 2.25 10.69 -51.08
C GLN A 39 1.69 10.89 -52.50
N ASN A 40 0.95 9.91 -53.02
CA ASN A 40 0.30 9.98 -54.34
C ASN A 40 -1.23 10.11 -54.26
N ARG A 41 -1.80 10.39 -53.07
CA ARG A 41 -3.25 10.54 -52.87
C ARG A 41 -3.67 12.01 -52.84
N SER A 42 -4.96 12.27 -53.08
CA SER A 42 -5.51 13.62 -52.95
C SER A 42 -5.45 14.09 -51.49
N ILE A 43 -5.46 15.41 -51.27
CA ILE A 43 -5.41 16.02 -49.93
C ILE A 43 -6.53 15.47 -49.04
N ASP A 44 -7.74 15.29 -49.59
CA ASP A 44 -8.90 14.79 -48.86
C ASP A 44 -8.74 13.31 -48.42
N GLU A 45 -8.11 12.48 -49.25
CA GLU A 45 -7.82 11.08 -48.92
C GLU A 45 -6.72 10.96 -47.85
N HIS A 46 -5.75 11.88 -47.85
CA HIS A 46 -4.71 11.96 -46.83
C HIS A 46 -5.30 12.34 -45.46
N GLU A 47 -6.21 13.32 -45.42
CA GLU A 47 -6.89 13.75 -44.19
C GLU A 47 -7.78 12.64 -43.59
N GLN A 48 -8.54 11.93 -44.44
CA GLN A 48 -9.35 10.78 -44.01
C GLN A 48 -8.49 9.62 -43.49
N PHE A 49 -7.31 9.39 -44.08
CA PHE A 49 -6.40 8.36 -43.59
C PHE A 49 -5.74 8.75 -42.25
N SER A 50 -5.25 9.98 -42.13
CA SER A 50 -4.64 10.49 -40.89
C SER A 50 -5.64 10.45 -39.72
N SER A 51 -6.85 10.94 -39.94
CA SER A 51 -7.91 10.91 -38.93
C SER A 51 -8.32 9.48 -38.54
N LYS A 52 -8.30 8.53 -39.48
CA LYS A 52 -8.56 7.11 -39.18
C LYS A 52 -7.42 6.50 -38.35
N LEU A 53 -6.17 6.83 -38.64
CA LEU A 53 -4.99 6.35 -37.91
C LEU A 53 -4.95 6.94 -36.50
N GLU A 54 -5.23 8.23 -36.34
CA GLU A 54 -5.37 8.89 -35.03
C GLU A 54 -6.50 8.27 -34.20
N ARG A 55 -7.68 8.03 -34.80
CA ARG A 55 -8.79 7.35 -34.11
C ARG A 55 -8.43 5.92 -33.69
N GLN A 56 -7.67 5.19 -34.51
CA GLN A 56 -7.18 3.86 -34.15
C GLN A 56 -6.19 3.91 -32.99
N ASN A 57 -5.28 4.88 -32.98
CA ASN A 57 -4.32 5.08 -31.88
C ASN A 57 -5.03 5.47 -30.58
N ILE A 58 -6.01 6.38 -30.64
CA ILE A 58 -6.83 6.75 -29.47
C ILE A 58 -7.62 5.56 -28.95
N LYS A 59 -8.20 4.75 -29.84
CA LYS A 59 -8.90 3.51 -29.46
C LYS A 59 -7.96 2.53 -28.76
N TRP A 60 -6.73 2.39 -29.27
CA TRP A 60 -5.72 1.52 -28.66
C TRP A 60 -5.30 2.03 -27.27
N LEU A 61 -5.04 3.33 -27.12
CA LEU A 61 -4.74 3.95 -25.83
C LEU A 61 -5.90 3.78 -24.83
N TYR A 62 -7.13 4.00 -25.27
CA TYR A 62 -8.31 3.78 -24.44
C TYR A 62 -8.42 2.33 -23.99
N GLN A 63 -8.22 1.38 -24.91
CA GLN A 63 -8.30 -0.04 -24.59
C GLN A 63 -7.16 -0.46 -23.65
N ALA A 64 -5.93 0.01 -23.88
CA ALA A 64 -4.82 -0.21 -22.96
C ALA A 64 -5.09 0.35 -21.56
N ASN A 65 -5.74 1.52 -21.46
CA ASN A 65 -6.16 2.09 -20.18
C ASN A 65 -7.25 1.23 -19.51
N MET A 66 -8.24 0.75 -20.26
CA MET A 66 -9.26 -0.16 -19.72
C MET A 66 -8.66 -1.48 -19.25
N ASP A 67 -7.70 -2.04 -20.00
CA ASP A 67 -6.96 -3.25 -19.62
C ASP A 67 -6.14 -3.00 -18.35
N PHE A 68 -5.48 -1.84 -18.25
CA PHE A 68 -4.74 -1.43 -17.04
C PHE A 68 -5.66 -1.31 -15.82
N ILE A 69 -6.81 -0.66 -15.96
CA ILE A 69 -7.81 -0.54 -14.88
C ILE A 69 -8.30 -1.94 -14.47
N GLY A 70 -8.57 -2.82 -15.44
CA GLY A 70 -8.99 -4.20 -15.18
C GLY A 70 -7.94 -5.00 -14.42
N GLU A 71 -6.67 -4.90 -14.81
CA GLU A 71 -5.58 -5.59 -14.12
C GLU A 71 -5.36 -5.02 -12.71
N MET A 72 -5.44 -3.70 -12.53
CA MET A 72 -5.38 -3.07 -11.21
C MET A 72 -6.51 -3.53 -10.30
N GLN A 73 -7.73 -3.71 -10.82
CA GLN A 73 -8.84 -4.28 -10.04
C GLN A 73 -8.57 -5.74 -9.67
N ARG A 74 -8.00 -6.52 -10.58
CA ARG A 74 -7.62 -7.92 -10.33
C ARG A 74 -6.55 -8.02 -9.24
N VAL A 75 -5.51 -7.19 -9.29
CA VAL A 75 -4.48 -7.13 -8.24
C VAL A 75 -5.10 -6.72 -6.91
N ASN A 76 -5.92 -5.66 -6.89
CA ASN A 76 -6.59 -5.20 -5.68
C ASN A 76 -7.48 -6.27 -5.03
N THR A 77 -8.19 -7.07 -5.83
CA THR A 77 -9.01 -8.19 -5.32
C THR A 77 -8.16 -9.32 -4.76
N LEU A 78 -7.04 -9.66 -5.41
CA LEU A 78 -6.09 -10.64 -4.89
C LEU A 78 -5.45 -10.20 -3.57
N ASP A 79 -5.08 -8.93 -3.45
CA ASP A 79 -4.57 -8.36 -2.20
C ASP A 79 -5.64 -8.44 -1.11
N SER A 80 -6.88 -8.03 -1.42
CA SER A 80 -7.99 -8.09 -0.47
C SER A 80 -8.27 -9.52 0.01
N LEU A 81 -8.16 -10.53 -0.85
CA LEU A 81 -8.32 -11.94 -0.48
C LEU A 81 -7.18 -12.41 0.43
N THR A 82 -5.95 -11.99 0.14
CA THR A 82 -4.77 -12.31 0.95
C THR A 82 -4.87 -11.70 2.35
N ASP A 83 -5.29 -10.44 2.42
CA ASP A 83 -5.48 -9.72 3.67
C ASP A 83 -6.64 -10.32 4.49
N HIS A 84 -7.73 -10.72 3.83
CA HIS A 84 -8.90 -11.27 4.52
C HIS A 84 -8.56 -12.53 5.33
N GLY A 85 -7.70 -13.41 4.80
CA GLY A 85 -7.21 -14.59 5.52
C GLY A 85 -6.41 -14.22 6.79
N SER A 86 -5.69 -13.11 6.76
CA SER A 86 -4.84 -12.64 7.87
C SER A 86 -5.62 -11.83 8.92
N LEU A 87 -6.68 -11.14 8.48
CA LEU A 87 -7.55 -10.31 9.32
C LEU A 87 -8.43 -11.13 10.27
N LYS A 88 -8.85 -12.36 9.92
CA LYS A 88 -9.71 -13.21 10.76
C LYS A 88 -10.96 -12.48 11.30
N GLY A 89 -11.60 -11.66 10.46
CA GLY A 89 -12.78 -10.85 10.84
C GLY A 89 -12.46 -9.52 11.53
N SER A 90 -11.19 -9.18 11.77
CA SER A 90 -10.81 -7.82 12.16
C SER A 90 -10.86 -6.86 10.97
N ILE A 91 -11.09 -5.58 11.24
CA ILE A 91 -11.05 -4.51 10.23
C ILE A 91 -9.59 -4.16 9.89
N PHE A 92 -8.75 -4.16 10.91
CA PHE A 92 -7.34 -3.80 10.82
C PHE A 92 -6.53 -4.66 11.77
N ARG A 93 -5.36 -5.11 11.30
CA ARG A 93 -4.42 -5.86 12.12
C ARG A 93 -2.98 -5.53 11.73
N ALA A 94 -2.27 -4.86 12.63
CA ALA A 94 -0.85 -4.60 12.48
C ALA A 94 -0.05 -5.91 12.39
N LYS A 95 0.96 -5.94 11.52
CA LYS A 95 1.86 -7.09 11.46
C LYS A 95 2.68 -7.15 12.75
N MET A 96 2.80 -8.35 13.32
CA MET A 96 3.54 -8.53 14.58
C MET A 96 5.02 -8.11 14.44
N MET A 97 5.58 -8.37 13.26
CA MET A 97 6.96 -8.08 12.90
C MET A 97 7.00 -7.10 11.73
N SER A 98 7.19 -5.83 12.03
CA SER A 98 7.50 -4.82 11.02
C SER A 98 8.98 -4.85 10.64
N ALA A 99 9.33 -4.34 9.46
CA ALA A 99 10.73 -4.23 9.02
C ALA A 99 11.60 -3.51 10.07
N ARG A 100 11.06 -2.45 10.70
CA ARG A 100 11.70 -1.72 11.79
C ARG A 100 11.98 -2.61 13.01
N ARG A 101 11.01 -3.41 13.45
CA ARG A 101 11.17 -4.35 14.59
C ARG A 101 12.17 -5.46 14.27
N VAL A 102 12.18 -5.97 13.04
CA VAL A 102 13.16 -6.96 12.57
C VAL A 102 14.58 -6.38 12.66
N ARG A 103 14.80 -5.14 12.23
CA ARG A 103 16.09 -4.46 12.38
C ARG A 103 16.44 -4.21 13.85
N GLY A 104 15.45 -3.92 14.69
CA GLY A 104 15.60 -3.85 16.14
C GLY A 104 16.12 -5.16 16.74
N LEU A 105 15.60 -6.31 16.30
CA LEU A 105 16.12 -7.63 16.69
C LEU A 105 17.56 -7.82 16.22
N GLY A 106 17.91 -7.32 15.03
CA GLY A 106 19.29 -7.28 14.55
C GLY A 106 20.21 -6.52 15.51
N GLY A 107 19.76 -5.39 16.06
CA GLY A 107 20.47 -4.63 17.09
C GLY A 107 20.71 -5.44 18.36
N PHE A 108 19.68 -6.14 18.87
CA PHE A 108 19.85 -7.04 20.02
C PHE A 108 20.76 -8.23 19.73
N GLY A 109 20.67 -8.80 18.52
CA GLY A 109 21.55 -9.87 18.06
C GLY A 109 23.02 -9.44 18.02
N LEU A 110 23.29 -8.25 17.49
CA LEU A 110 24.63 -7.66 17.46
C LEU A 110 25.15 -7.40 18.88
N ALA A 111 24.33 -6.87 19.78
CA ALA A 111 24.70 -6.70 21.18
C ALA A 111 25.04 -8.04 21.85
N GLY A 112 24.25 -9.09 21.59
CA GLY A 112 24.51 -10.45 22.09
C GLY A 112 25.82 -11.02 21.56
N MET A 113 26.12 -10.82 20.27
CA MET A 113 27.39 -11.23 19.66
C MET A 113 28.59 -10.48 20.25
N LEU A 114 28.46 -9.16 20.47
CA LEU A 114 29.48 -8.34 21.11
C LEU A 114 29.73 -8.79 22.55
N TYR A 115 28.67 -9.14 23.29
CA TYR A 115 28.77 -9.66 24.65
C TYR A 115 29.47 -11.02 24.68
N ALA A 116 29.07 -11.95 23.80
CA ALA A 116 29.68 -13.27 23.71
C ALA A 116 31.18 -13.22 23.36
N ASN A 117 31.60 -12.26 22.54
CA ASN A 117 32.99 -12.09 22.10
C ASN A 117 33.71 -10.95 22.84
N PHE A 118 33.18 -10.49 23.98
CA PHE A 118 33.66 -9.29 24.64
C PHE A 118 35.14 -9.39 25.03
N GLY A 119 35.60 -10.54 25.55
CA GLY A 119 37.00 -10.72 25.95
C GLY A 119 37.97 -10.58 24.79
N ALA A 120 37.68 -11.22 23.65
CA ALA A 120 38.52 -11.13 22.46
C ALA A 120 38.54 -9.70 21.88
N LEU A 121 37.37 -9.06 21.78
CA LEU A 121 37.24 -7.70 21.28
C LEU A 121 37.93 -6.69 22.20
N ALA A 122 37.77 -6.83 23.52
CA ALA A 122 38.41 -5.96 24.50
C ALA A 122 39.95 -6.04 24.43
N MET A 123 40.51 -7.21 24.08
CA MET A 123 41.95 -7.36 23.87
C MET A 123 42.45 -6.71 22.58
N MET A 124 41.66 -6.71 21.50
CA MET A 124 42.09 -6.16 20.20
C MET A 124 41.95 -4.64 20.10
N MET A 125 40.89 -4.07 20.67
CA MET A 125 40.51 -2.65 20.50
C MET A 125 40.29 -1.91 21.82
N GLY A 126 40.63 -2.54 22.96
CA GLY A 126 40.36 -2.00 24.29
C GLY A 126 38.89 -2.24 24.73
N PRO A 127 38.60 -2.17 26.03
CA PRO A 127 37.27 -2.49 26.56
C PRO A 127 36.19 -1.43 26.26
N THR A 128 36.58 -0.20 25.92
CA THR A 128 35.65 0.93 25.77
C THR A 128 34.81 0.83 24.49
N VAL A 129 35.44 0.50 23.35
CA VAL A 129 34.75 0.42 22.05
C VAL A 129 33.66 -0.66 22.06
N PRO A 130 33.93 -1.93 22.46
CA PRO A 130 32.90 -2.97 22.48
C PRO A 130 31.76 -2.65 23.45
N THR A 131 32.05 -2.02 24.59
CA THR A 131 31.04 -1.62 25.57
C THR A 131 30.10 -0.56 24.99
N LEU A 132 30.65 0.48 24.35
CA LEU A 132 29.85 1.53 23.70
C LEU A 132 29.02 0.98 22.54
N SER A 133 29.60 0.11 21.71
CA SER A 133 28.88 -0.54 20.61
C SER A 133 27.74 -1.41 21.13
N MET A 134 27.93 -2.12 22.25
CA MET A 134 26.89 -2.93 22.87
C MET A 134 25.74 -2.06 23.39
N VAL A 135 26.04 -1.00 24.15
CA VAL A 135 25.02 -0.07 24.66
C VAL A 135 24.27 0.60 23.51
N GLY A 136 24.98 1.08 22.49
CA GLY A 136 24.37 1.69 21.30
C GLY A 136 23.44 0.73 20.56
N SER A 137 23.83 -0.54 20.43
CA SER A 137 23.02 -1.57 19.77
C SER A 137 21.78 -1.95 20.58
N ILE A 138 21.90 -2.03 21.90
CA ILE A 138 20.77 -2.25 22.82
C ILE A 138 19.80 -1.06 22.75
N MET A 139 20.31 0.18 22.82
CA MET A 139 19.49 1.37 22.72
C MET A 139 18.76 1.46 21.37
N TYR A 140 19.44 1.12 20.27
CA TYR A 140 18.83 1.04 18.96
C TYR A 140 17.71 0.00 18.92
N GLY A 141 17.95 -1.20 19.47
CA GLY A 141 16.94 -2.24 19.63
C GLY A 141 15.73 -1.75 20.40
N ILE A 142 15.93 -1.15 21.58
CA ILE A 142 14.85 -0.60 22.40
C ILE A 142 14.06 0.48 21.64
N LYS A 143 14.74 1.42 20.98
CA LYS A 143 14.10 2.49 20.19
C LYS A 143 13.30 1.95 19.00
N ALA A 144 13.77 0.88 18.38
CA ALA A 144 13.07 0.23 17.26
C ALA A 144 11.79 -0.51 17.72
N PHE A 145 11.72 -0.91 18.99
CA PHE A 145 10.54 -1.55 19.58
C PHE A 145 9.62 -0.59 20.34
N ALA A 146 10.10 0.61 20.69
CA ALA A 146 9.34 1.63 21.40
C ALA A 146 8.36 2.38 20.47
N ASP A 147 7.47 1.65 19.81
CA ASP A 147 6.31 2.24 19.14
C ASP A 147 5.30 2.64 20.23
N THR A 148 5.03 3.93 20.35
CA THR A 148 4.04 4.49 21.27
C THR A 148 2.81 4.94 20.51
N GLU A 149 1.63 4.65 21.04
CA GLU A 149 0.33 5.14 20.54
C GLU A 149 0.00 4.68 19.10
N SER A 150 0.51 3.52 18.72
CA SER A 150 0.17 2.87 17.46
C SER A 150 -1.02 1.93 17.60
N ILE A 151 -1.93 1.97 16.63
CA ILE A 151 -3.06 1.05 16.56
C ILE A 151 -2.53 -0.31 16.14
N SER A 152 -2.83 -1.33 16.93
CA SER A 152 -2.47 -2.72 16.63
C SER A 152 -3.60 -3.51 16.00
N ARG A 153 -4.84 -3.21 16.38
CA ARG A 153 -6.01 -3.94 15.92
C ARG A 153 -7.25 -3.07 15.99
N ILE A 154 -8.12 -3.18 14.98
CA ILE A 154 -9.46 -2.62 14.99
C ILE A 154 -10.43 -3.77 14.74
N ASP A 155 -11.34 -4.00 15.67
CA ASP A 155 -12.40 -5.00 15.56
C ASP A 155 -13.76 -4.31 15.55
N TYR A 156 -14.69 -4.88 14.78
CA TYR A 156 -16.09 -4.48 14.85
C TYR A 156 -16.78 -5.25 15.99
N ILE A 157 -17.50 -4.55 16.86
CA ILE A 157 -18.21 -5.19 17.98
C ILE A 157 -19.59 -5.61 17.51
N THR A 158 -19.82 -6.93 17.42
CA THR A 158 -21.09 -7.52 16.98
C THR A 158 -22.09 -7.75 18.12
N GLU A 159 -21.60 -7.89 19.36
CA GLU A 159 -22.42 -8.27 20.53
C GLU A 159 -22.15 -7.37 21.75
N GLY A 160 -23.20 -7.06 22.53
CA GLY A 160 -23.11 -6.36 23.81
C GLY A 160 -23.59 -4.90 23.81
N GLU A 161 -23.27 -4.18 24.88
CA GLU A 161 -23.66 -2.76 25.09
C GLU A 161 -23.07 -1.82 24.03
N PHE A 162 -21.91 -2.18 23.47
CA PHE A 162 -21.22 -1.43 22.43
C PHE A 162 -21.41 -2.01 21.02
N ALA A 163 -22.49 -2.78 20.79
CA ALA A 163 -22.76 -3.34 19.46
C ALA A 163 -22.86 -2.24 18.39
N GLY A 164 -22.23 -2.47 17.24
CA GLY A 164 -22.13 -1.49 16.16
C GLY A 164 -21.02 -0.45 16.32
N GLN A 165 -20.25 -0.50 17.41
CA GLN A 165 -19.06 0.33 17.62
C GLN A 165 -17.78 -0.45 17.26
N MET A 166 -16.67 0.29 17.19
CA MET A 166 -15.35 -0.28 16.89
C MET A 166 -14.53 -0.34 18.16
N ARG A 167 -13.90 -1.50 18.41
CA ARG A 167 -12.87 -1.63 19.43
C ARG A 167 -11.51 -1.45 18.78
N VAL A 168 -10.79 -0.41 19.18
CA VAL A 168 -9.44 -0.12 18.73
C VAL A 168 -8.46 -0.48 19.84
N THR A 169 -7.54 -1.39 19.57
CA THR A 169 -6.47 -1.78 20.51
C THR A 169 -5.21 -0.95 20.21
N VAL A 170 -4.88 -0.04 21.12
CA VAL A 170 -3.74 0.87 21.00
C VAL A 170 -2.56 0.33 21.82
N GLN A 171 -1.38 0.27 21.21
CA GLN A 171 -0.14 -0.09 21.89
C GLN A 171 0.39 1.13 22.65
N ARG A 172 0.50 1.00 23.97
CA ARG A 172 1.21 1.99 24.80
C ARG A 172 2.70 1.74 24.75
N THR A 173 3.09 0.47 24.75
CA THR A 173 4.47 0.00 24.61
C THR A 173 4.48 -1.32 23.81
N ALA A 174 5.67 -1.84 23.50
CA ALA A 174 5.83 -3.15 22.85
C ALA A 174 5.15 -4.31 23.60
N LEU A 175 4.91 -4.18 24.91
CA LEU A 175 4.39 -5.23 25.78
C LEU A 175 3.04 -4.90 26.41
N SER A 176 2.55 -3.67 26.26
CA SER A 176 1.31 -3.22 26.88
C SER A 176 0.44 -2.49 25.88
N SER A 177 -0.82 -2.89 25.84
CA SER A 177 -1.87 -2.27 25.05
C SER A 177 -3.07 -1.94 25.92
N TYR A 178 -3.86 -0.97 25.49
CA TYR A 178 -5.17 -0.66 26.03
C TYR A 178 -6.19 -0.60 24.90
N SER A 179 -7.46 -0.70 25.25
CA SER A 179 -8.56 -0.76 24.29
C SER A 179 -9.42 0.47 24.44
N ILE A 180 -9.78 1.06 23.32
CA ILE A 180 -10.75 2.13 23.24
C ILE A 180 -11.93 1.68 22.38
N VAL A 181 -13.11 2.16 22.72
CA VAL A 181 -14.33 1.93 21.95
C VAL A 181 -14.76 3.25 21.34
N ALA A 182 -14.94 3.26 20.02
CA ALA A 182 -15.31 4.46 19.28
C ALA A 182 -16.39 4.15 18.25
N HIS A 183 -17.29 5.11 18.04
CA HIS A 183 -18.27 5.00 16.97
C HIS A 183 -17.60 5.30 15.62
N PRO A 184 -17.86 4.53 14.54
CA PRO A 184 -17.30 4.79 13.21
C PRO A 184 -17.52 6.22 12.71
N LYS A 185 -18.65 6.84 13.06
CA LYS A 185 -18.96 8.24 12.73
C LYS A 185 -18.02 9.26 13.35
N SER A 186 -17.45 8.96 14.51
CA SER A 186 -16.61 9.89 15.26
C SER A 186 -15.12 9.79 14.90
N THR A 187 -14.80 9.06 13.83
CA THR A 187 -13.42 8.86 13.36
C THR A 187 -13.19 9.56 12.02
N ARG A 188 -12.00 10.15 11.86
CA ARG A 188 -11.52 10.74 10.61
C ARG A 188 -10.00 10.67 10.52
N ALA A 189 -9.45 10.61 9.32
CA ALA A 189 -8.02 10.80 9.13
C ALA A 189 -7.66 12.30 9.25
N VAL A 190 -6.60 12.62 9.98
CA VAL A 190 -6.00 13.97 10.00
C VAL A 190 -4.95 14.09 8.92
N CYS A 191 -4.16 13.04 8.75
CA CYS A 191 -3.13 12.92 7.75
C CYS A 191 -3.20 11.50 7.17
N ALA A 192 -3.33 11.43 5.84
CA ALA A 192 -3.19 10.20 5.09
C ALA A 192 -1.91 10.34 4.26
N VAL A 193 -0.84 9.69 4.71
CA VAL A 193 0.40 9.61 3.93
C VAL A 193 0.20 8.46 2.95
N GLY A 194 0.53 8.71 1.67
CA GLY A 194 0.17 7.83 0.57
C GLY A 194 0.60 6.38 0.79
N ALA A 195 -0.13 5.46 0.14
CA ALA A 195 0.09 4.02 0.24
C ALA A 195 1.43 3.59 -0.38
N ASP A 196 2.51 3.80 0.35
CA ASP A 196 3.78 3.11 0.08
C ASP A 196 3.84 1.83 0.94
N ASP A 197 3.06 0.84 0.50
CA ASP A 197 2.96 -0.49 1.15
C ASP A 197 4.24 -1.34 0.95
N LEU A 198 5.30 -0.78 0.33
CA LEU A 198 6.54 -1.50 -0.02
C LEU A 198 7.61 -1.52 1.08
N GLY A 199 7.24 -1.19 2.32
CA GLY A 199 8.11 -1.40 3.48
C GLY A 199 9.40 -0.57 3.46
N GLU A 200 9.38 0.57 2.76
CA GLU A 200 10.42 1.59 2.90
C GLU A 200 10.37 2.20 4.31
N ASP A 201 11.53 2.61 4.82
CA ASP A 201 11.67 3.18 6.17
C ASP A 201 10.93 4.50 6.39
N ASP A 202 10.35 5.07 5.33
CA ASP A 202 9.69 6.37 5.29
C ASP A 202 8.17 6.26 5.08
N ALA A 203 7.60 5.05 5.13
CA ALA A 203 6.15 4.86 5.10
C ALA A 203 5.54 5.33 6.44
N GLU A 204 5.27 6.63 6.54
CA GLU A 204 4.60 7.23 7.69
C GLU A 204 3.19 6.62 7.86
N GLY A 205 2.81 6.32 9.10
CA GLY A 205 1.49 5.82 9.42
C GLY A 205 0.42 6.90 9.28
N ASN A 206 -0.78 6.51 8.88
CA ASN A 206 -1.92 7.44 8.85
C ASN A 206 -2.30 7.84 10.28
N ILE A 207 -2.69 9.09 10.50
CA ILE A 207 -3.15 9.54 11.82
C ILE A 207 -4.67 9.46 11.88
N LEU A 208 -5.18 8.57 12.71
CA LEU A 208 -6.60 8.45 13.01
C LEU A 208 -6.95 9.37 14.17
N HIS A 209 -7.78 10.38 13.90
CA HIS A 209 -8.41 11.20 14.93
C HIS A 209 -9.77 10.63 15.30
N VAL A 210 -9.97 10.47 16.60
CA VAL A 210 -11.21 10.01 17.20
C VAL A 210 -11.75 11.11 18.10
N GLU A 211 -12.88 11.69 17.70
CA GLU A 211 -13.45 12.85 18.38
C GLU A 211 -13.96 12.51 19.79
N GLU A 212 -14.63 11.37 19.94
CA GLU A 212 -15.13 10.86 21.20
C GLU A 212 -14.93 9.35 21.26
N TYR A 213 -14.34 8.86 22.35
CA TYR A 213 -14.12 7.44 22.58
C TYR A 213 -14.23 7.09 24.06
N PHE A 214 -14.65 5.87 24.33
CA PHE A 214 -14.67 5.29 25.67
C PHE A 214 -13.39 4.49 25.89
N ASP A 215 -12.58 4.85 26.88
CA ASP A 215 -11.39 4.09 27.23
C ASP A 215 -11.76 2.99 28.23
N GLU A 216 -11.60 1.72 27.82
CA GLU A 216 -11.94 0.57 28.67
C GLU A 216 -11.03 0.48 29.91
N SER A 217 -9.84 1.08 29.88
CA SER A 217 -8.89 1.02 30.99
C SER A 217 -9.17 2.03 32.10
N SER A 218 -9.61 3.24 31.75
CA SER A 218 -10.00 4.28 32.71
C SER A 218 -11.49 4.29 33.03
N GLY A 219 -12.33 3.67 32.18
CA GLY A 219 -13.78 3.67 32.31
C GLY A 219 -14.40 5.05 32.06
N GLN A 220 -13.67 5.96 31.40
CA GLN A 220 -14.10 7.32 31.12
C GLN A 220 -14.21 7.58 29.63
N THR A 221 -15.18 8.41 29.25
CA THR A 221 -15.28 8.95 27.90
C THR A 221 -14.27 10.09 27.74
N MET A 222 -13.35 9.91 26.81
CA MET A 222 -12.35 10.90 26.44
C MET A 222 -12.68 11.51 25.08
N ARG A 223 -12.08 12.67 24.81
CA ARG A 223 -12.29 13.41 23.55
C ARG A 223 -10.97 13.73 22.88
N HIS A 224 -11.01 13.85 21.56
CA HIS A 224 -9.89 14.23 20.70
C HIS A 224 -8.65 13.34 20.84
N GLY A 225 -8.85 12.02 20.70
CA GLY A 225 -7.76 11.06 20.62
C GLY A 225 -7.09 11.12 19.25
N MET A 226 -5.76 11.03 19.22
CA MET A 226 -4.99 10.88 17.98
C MET A 226 -4.16 9.63 18.08
N PHE A 227 -4.30 8.73 17.11
CA PHE A 227 -3.64 7.44 17.12
C PHE A 227 -2.96 7.19 15.78
N THR A 228 -1.78 6.58 15.81
CA THR A 228 -1.04 6.29 14.58
C THR A 228 -1.46 4.92 14.05
N LEU A 229 -1.95 4.86 12.82
CA LEU A 229 -2.25 3.64 12.10
C LEU A 229 -0.99 3.22 11.31
N PRO A 230 -0.28 2.15 11.70
CA PRO A 230 0.94 1.76 11.01
C PRO A 230 0.65 1.34 9.57
N ALA A 231 1.53 1.74 8.63
CA ALA A 231 1.41 1.37 7.22
C ALA A 231 1.56 -0.15 7.01
N ASP A 232 2.42 -0.80 7.80
CA ASP A 232 2.66 -2.25 7.73
C ASP A 232 1.60 -3.06 8.49
N ALA A 233 0.44 -3.21 7.87
CA ALA A 233 -0.72 -3.88 8.46
C ALA A 233 -1.61 -4.56 7.43
N PHE A 234 -2.37 -5.56 7.87
CA PHE A 234 -3.49 -6.10 7.12
C PHE A 234 -4.71 -5.20 7.32
N ARG A 235 -5.44 -4.87 6.25
CA ARG A 235 -6.57 -3.94 6.30
C ARG A 235 -7.72 -4.39 5.40
N ASP A 236 -8.94 -4.30 5.90
CA ASP A 236 -10.12 -4.34 5.05
C ASP A 236 -10.25 -2.96 4.39
N LYS A 237 -9.81 -2.84 3.13
CA LYS A 237 -9.71 -1.57 2.40
C LYS A 237 -11.01 -0.77 2.49
N THR A 238 -12.15 -1.38 2.17
CA THR A 238 -13.46 -0.71 2.18
C THR A 238 -13.82 -0.13 3.55
N THR A 239 -13.64 -0.91 4.62
CA THR A 239 -14.00 -0.46 5.96
C THR A 239 -13.00 0.55 6.52
N CYS A 240 -11.70 0.36 6.24
CA CYS A 240 -10.66 1.30 6.64
C CYS A 240 -10.80 2.67 5.94
N GLU A 241 -11.13 2.68 4.65
CA GLU A 241 -11.41 3.91 3.90
C GLU A 241 -12.58 4.68 4.53
N TRP A 242 -13.64 3.99 4.93
CA TRP A 242 -14.77 4.60 5.62
C TRP A 242 -14.42 5.18 7.00
N ILE A 243 -13.61 4.46 7.79
CA ILE A 243 -13.14 4.92 9.09
C ILE A 243 -12.29 6.18 8.96
N MET A 244 -11.50 6.27 7.88
CA MET A 244 -10.62 7.40 7.59
C MET A 244 -11.32 8.55 6.85
N ALA A 245 -12.45 8.30 6.21
CA ALA A 245 -13.20 9.31 5.48
C ALA A 245 -13.63 10.48 6.37
N ALA A 246 -13.61 11.69 5.81
CA ALA A 246 -14.27 12.84 6.41
C ALA A 246 -15.78 12.60 6.33
N LYS A 247 -16.43 12.61 7.49
CA LYS A 247 -17.88 12.40 7.62
C LYS A 247 -18.52 13.75 7.92
N ASP A 248 -19.69 13.98 7.35
CA ASP A 248 -20.40 15.23 7.58
C ASP A 248 -20.97 15.24 9.00
N GLU A 249 -20.84 16.38 9.69
CA GLU A 249 -21.43 16.60 11.01
C GLU A 249 -22.97 16.63 10.95
N GLY A 250 -23.53 16.81 9.74
CA GLY A 250 -24.95 16.69 9.47
C GLY A 250 -25.42 15.23 9.50
N SER A 251 -26.70 15.00 9.79
CA SER A 251 -27.30 13.66 9.75
C SER A 251 -27.48 13.16 8.31
N SER A 252 -26.39 12.98 7.57
CA SER A 252 -26.37 12.40 6.24
C SER A 252 -26.99 10.99 6.29
N GLU A 253 -28.04 10.78 5.50
CA GLU A 253 -28.70 9.48 5.37
C GLU A 253 -27.75 8.47 4.71
N THR A 254 -26.92 8.92 3.77
CA THR A 254 -25.89 8.11 3.11
C THR A 254 -24.89 7.55 4.12
N ASP A 255 -24.44 8.36 5.08
CA ASP A 255 -23.49 7.91 6.10
C ASP A 255 -24.12 6.86 7.02
N LYS A 256 -25.41 6.99 7.33
CA LYS A 256 -26.15 5.98 8.10
C LYS A 256 -26.25 4.66 7.33
N LEU A 257 -26.70 4.71 6.08
CA LEU A 257 -26.82 3.53 5.22
C LEU A 257 -25.46 2.84 5.03
N PHE A 258 -24.38 3.59 4.90
CA PHE A 258 -23.05 3.03 4.77
C PHE A 258 -22.55 2.40 6.08
N ASN A 259 -22.85 2.99 7.24
CA ASN A 259 -22.56 2.36 8.53
C ASN A 259 -23.31 1.03 8.69
N ASP A 260 -24.58 0.98 8.27
CA ASP A 260 -25.38 -0.26 8.31
C ASP A 260 -24.81 -1.32 7.36
N TYR A 261 -24.35 -0.91 6.17
CA TYR A 261 -23.68 -1.79 5.22
C TYR A 261 -22.38 -2.38 5.80
N ILE A 262 -21.55 -1.55 6.44
CA ILE A 262 -20.33 -1.99 7.11
C ILE A 262 -20.67 -2.94 8.26
N ALA A 263 -21.71 -2.62 9.06
CA ALA A 263 -22.15 -3.50 10.15
C ALA A 263 -22.54 -4.89 9.64
N GLN A 264 -23.29 -4.97 8.54
CA GLN A 264 -23.69 -6.24 7.92
C GLN A 264 -22.51 -7.06 7.38
N ARG A 265 -21.45 -6.40 6.90
CA ARG A 265 -20.26 -7.08 6.35
C ARG A 265 -19.45 -7.81 7.42
N HIS A 266 -19.51 -7.34 8.67
CA HIS A 266 -18.75 -7.88 9.80
C HIS A 266 -19.59 -8.73 10.78
N GLN A 267 -20.86 -8.98 10.45
CA GLN A 267 -21.72 -9.98 11.11
C GLN A 267 -21.49 -11.38 10.54
#